data_AF-A0A4Q4XDZ3-F1
#
_entry.id   AF-A0A4Q4XDZ3-F1
#
_cell.length_a   1.000
_cell.length_b   1.000
_cell.length_c   1.000
_cell.angle_alpha   90.00
_cell.angle_beta   90.00
_cell.angle_gamma   90.00
#
_symmetry.space_group_name_H-M   'P 1'
#
loop_
_entity.id
_entity.type
_entity.pdbx_description
1 polymer ?
#
loop_
_entity_poly.entity_id
_entity_poly.type
_entity_poly.pdbx_seq_one_letter_code
_entity_poly.pdbx_strand_id
1 'polypeptide(L)'
;MATPGTTKALSLTFGVEIELLMPWLFAGQKDPHEHVEGLPPAFRVERARVKGNVYGTDNPVYAAAEIIFNDLRDTLEGLGLSSSLTESRLQGDGYSALVLEGYEDWEIEDDGSLYQQESFGYEEKFPSYGPIQQWVSLEIQSPAEYATPEAFEAIKYALRVLTQKYRMRVNDTCSVHVHVGQGTERLPLDMIRRIAGLSWAADLLLFTLHNPLRRANVYCQPIREYSNMAKGVKVEPAHAGGAGPYPKTWDCLGYLGTDVRHGEEPITWREENRKKETIEAFEKTRRPFHFEPFIQSDDSSNSSQSGTVSQSGSSRRGNKSNSINSLQGGAVKHRGPPSDPDEVAYLGAGPVASPPQGDSSYRHESTRTRACPKMALPRYTATELQELVGRLHRRTGVHIYLAIPARAEGDIGVFEGVRQIFDAPSSCCISRLLSDGEARGSINFNNYSCRAINSIIQQKRTIEFRMGEGCLDDWVGTWAAICVGFVRFAMYAPLDEYLNVLTRCDLAAKQDGSYDVLDLLDDLCLFEEAEIAEKRVVQHSKDWDVKFVG
;
A
#
# COMPACT_ATOMS: atom_id res chain seq x y z
N MET A 1 -2.18 29.02 26.19
CA MET A 1 -1.58 29.53 24.95
C MET A 1 -0.57 28.49 24.50
N ALA A 2 -0.91 27.74 23.44
CA ALA A 2 -0.09 26.64 22.95
C ALA A 2 1.05 27.17 22.08
N THR A 3 2.22 26.56 22.22
CA THR A 3 3.42 26.83 21.41
C THR A 3 3.17 26.34 19.97
N PRO A 4 3.34 27.16 18.93
CA PRO A 4 3.36 26.69 17.55
C PRO A 4 4.71 25.99 17.32
N GLY A 5 4.70 24.69 17.04
CA GLY A 5 5.95 23.95 16.77
C GLY A 5 6.00 22.48 17.20
N THR A 6 4.92 21.90 17.73
CA THR A 6 4.82 20.44 17.76
C THR A 6 4.50 19.95 16.36
N THR A 7 5.51 19.37 15.70
CA THR A 7 5.41 18.50 14.53
C THR A 7 4.14 17.66 14.60
N LYS A 8 3.12 18.01 13.80
CA LYS A 8 2.04 17.05 13.49
C LYS A 8 2.76 15.85 12.90
N ALA A 9 2.78 14.73 13.63
CA ALA A 9 3.21 13.47 13.05
C ALA A 9 2.46 13.30 11.72
N LEU A 10 3.20 13.11 10.62
CA LEU A 10 2.62 12.92 9.30
C LEU A 10 1.65 11.74 9.39
N SER A 11 0.36 12.06 9.47
CA SER A 11 -0.67 11.07 9.75
C SER A 11 -0.96 10.34 8.45
N LEU A 12 -0.95 9.01 8.51
CA LEU A 12 -1.35 8.20 7.36
C LEU A 12 -2.78 8.55 6.94
N THR A 13 -3.00 8.53 5.64
CA THR A 13 -4.32 8.62 5.06
C THR A 13 -4.69 7.31 4.41
N PHE A 14 -5.98 7.05 4.27
CA PHE A 14 -6.48 5.88 3.61
C PHE A 14 -7.79 6.14 2.87
N GLY A 15 -8.11 5.24 1.95
CA GLY A 15 -9.42 5.13 1.31
C GLY A 15 -9.70 3.67 0.98
N VAL A 16 -10.96 3.32 0.81
CA VAL A 16 -11.40 1.97 0.44
C VAL A 16 -12.13 1.99 -0.89
N GLU A 17 -11.89 0.98 -1.71
CA GLU A 17 -12.69 0.69 -2.90
C GLU A 17 -13.43 -0.62 -2.64
N ILE A 18 -14.76 -0.61 -2.73
CA ILE A 18 -15.63 -1.75 -2.42
C ILE A 18 -16.35 -2.16 -3.70
N GLU A 19 -15.97 -3.32 -4.21
CA GLU A 19 -16.55 -3.90 -5.42
C GLU A 19 -17.82 -4.70 -5.09
N LEU A 20 -18.91 -4.45 -5.82
CA LEU A 20 -20.18 -5.17 -5.66
C LEU A 20 -21.01 -5.22 -6.95
N LEU A 21 -22.07 -6.01 -6.89
CA LEU A 21 -23.04 -6.19 -7.97
C LEU A 21 -24.42 -5.72 -7.49
N MET A 22 -25.11 -4.92 -8.28
CA MET A 22 -26.47 -4.46 -7.98
C MET A 22 -27.46 -4.97 -9.03
N PRO A 23 -28.51 -5.71 -8.63
CA PRO A 23 -29.58 -6.10 -9.52
C PRO A 23 -30.51 -4.91 -9.78
N TRP A 24 -30.93 -4.76 -11.03
CA TRP A 24 -31.91 -3.75 -11.41
C TRP A 24 -32.98 -4.33 -12.32
N LEU A 25 -34.15 -3.69 -12.33
CA LEU A 25 -35.30 -4.07 -13.13
C LEU A 25 -35.97 -2.81 -13.66
N PHE A 26 -36.63 -2.90 -14.81
CA PHE A 26 -37.54 -1.85 -15.21
C PHE A 26 -38.70 -1.73 -14.23
N ALA A 27 -39.23 -0.52 -14.02
CA ALA A 27 -40.31 -0.26 -13.07
C ALA A 27 -41.54 -1.19 -13.24
N GLY A 28 -41.89 -1.51 -14.49
CA GLY A 28 -43.00 -2.43 -14.80
C GLY A 28 -42.64 -3.93 -14.80
N GLN A 29 -41.39 -4.31 -14.55
CA GLN A 29 -40.99 -5.72 -14.46
C GLN A 29 -41.28 -6.28 -13.06
N LYS A 30 -41.82 -7.49 -12.96
CA LYS A 30 -42.01 -8.17 -11.68
C LYS A 30 -40.65 -8.55 -11.09
N ASP A 31 -40.42 -8.31 -9.79
CA ASP A 31 -39.25 -8.86 -9.11
C ASP A 31 -39.49 -10.35 -8.83
N PRO A 32 -38.69 -11.26 -9.39
CA PRO A 32 -38.86 -12.69 -9.16
C PRO A 32 -38.67 -13.08 -7.69
N HIS A 33 -38.01 -12.24 -6.88
CA HIS A 33 -37.69 -12.50 -5.47
C HIS A 33 -38.49 -11.65 -4.49
N GLU A 34 -39.55 -10.98 -4.94
CA GLU A 34 -40.44 -10.19 -4.07
C GLU A 34 -41.04 -11.02 -2.92
N HIS A 35 -41.11 -12.34 -3.09
CA HIS A 35 -41.61 -13.30 -2.11
C HIS A 35 -40.61 -13.63 -0.98
N VAL A 36 -39.35 -13.18 -1.06
CA VAL A 36 -38.32 -13.47 -0.06
C VAL A 36 -38.36 -12.42 1.05
N GLU A 37 -38.73 -12.84 2.25
CA GLU A 37 -38.82 -11.96 3.42
C GLU A 37 -37.46 -11.36 3.78
N GLY A 38 -37.43 -10.04 4.07
CA GLY A 38 -36.23 -9.32 4.49
C GLY A 38 -35.24 -8.97 3.37
N LEU A 39 -35.51 -9.35 2.12
CA LEU A 39 -34.68 -9.01 0.97
C LEU A 39 -35.08 -7.62 0.42
N PRO A 40 -34.16 -6.63 0.34
CA PRO A 40 -34.47 -5.35 -0.29
C PRO A 40 -34.90 -5.56 -1.76
N PRO A 41 -35.79 -4.73 -2.32
CA PRO A 41 -36.22 -4.87 -3.71
C PRO A 41 -35.08 -4.56 -4.68
N ALA A 42 -35.09 -5.17 -5.87
CA ALA A 42 -34.17 -4.77 -6.94
C ALA A 42 -34.37 -3.30 -7.34
N PHE A 43 -33.29 -2.63 -7.75
CA PHE A 43 -33.33 -1.21 -8.12
C PHE A 43 -34.26 -1.00 -9.33
N ARG A 44 -35.09 0.04 -9.30
CA ARG A 44 -36.11 0.28 -10.35
C ARG A 44 -35.71 1.39 -11.30
N VAL A 45 -35.67 1.07 -12.59
CA VAL A 45 -35.32 2.00 -13.66
C VAL A 45 -36.52 2.25 -14.57
N GLU A 46 -36.83 3.52 -14.82
CA GLU A 46 -37.90 3.89 -15.76
C GLU A 46 -37.45 3.70 -17.22
N ARG A 47 -38.25 3.02 -18.03
CA ARG A 47 -37.93 2.77 -19.46
C ARG A 47 -37.70 4.05 -20.26
N ALA A 48 -38.39 5.13 -19.88
CA ALA A 48 -38.24 6.43 -20.53
C ALA A 48 -36.85 7.05 -20.31
N ARG A 49 -36.22 6.80 -19.15
CA ARG A 49 -34.89 7.34 -18.80
C ARG A 49 -33.75 6.65 -19.55
N VAL A 50 -33.97 5.41 -19.99
CA VAL A 50 -32.95 4.61 -20.70
C VAL A 50 -32.79 5.00 -22.17
N LYS A 51 -33.80 5.62 -22.79
CA LYS A 51 -33.80 5.98 -24.23
C LYS A 51 -32.92 7.18 -24.59
N GLY A 52 -32.28 7.84 -23.63
CA GLY A 52 -31.55 9.10 -23.85
C GLY A 52 -30.18 9.16 -23.20
N ASN A 53 -29.47 8.03 -23.07
CA ASN A 53 -28.18 8.00 -22.37
C ASN A 53 -27.09 8.83 -23.07
N VAL A 54 -26.15 9.33 -22.26
CA VAL A 54 -25.06 10.24 -22.69
C VAL A 54 -24.08 9.56 -23.65
N TYR A 55 -23.97 8.23 -23.57
CA TYR A 55 -23.06 7.43 -24.37
C TYR A 55 -23.59 7.08 -25.78
N GLY A 56 -24.85 7.41 -26.09
CA GLY A 56 -25.48 7.10 -27.38
C GLY A 56 -25.53 5.60 -27.68
N THR A 57 -25.47 4.74 -26.65
CA THR A 57 -25.50 3.28 -26.82
C THR A 57 -26.92 2.76 -26.66
N ASP A 58 -27.35 1.85 -27.53
CA ASP A 58 -28.65 1.18 -27.40
C ASP A 58 -28.68 0.15 -26.25
N ASN A 59 -27.59 0.02 -25.47
CA ASN A 59 -27.52 -0.94 -24.37
C ASN A 59 -28.11 -0.33 -23.07
N PRO A 60 -29.22 -0.89 -22.57
CA PRO A 60 -29.91 -0.35 -21.41
C PRO A 60 -29.11 -0.44 -20.09
N VAL A 61 -28.08 -1.28 -20.02
CA VAL A 61 -27.25 -1.47 -18.82
C VAL A 61 -26.46 -0.21 -18.47
N TYR A 62 -25.84 0.47 -19.45
CA TYR A 62 -25.06 1.68 -19.17
C TYR A 62 -25.93 2.84 -18.66
N ALA A 63 -27.14 2.97 -19.20
CA ALA A 63 -28.10 3.97 -18.72
C ALA A 63 -28.58 3.66 -17.30
N ALA A 64 -28.81 2.38 -17.00
CA ALA A 64 -29.18 1.94 -15.66
C ALA A 64 -28.04 2.18 -14.67
N ALA A 65 -26.79 1.89 -15.07
CA ALA A 65 -25.59 2.15 -14.28
C ALA A 65 -25.49 3.63 -13.90
N GLU A 66 -25.59 4.54 -14.87
CA GLU A 66 -25.55 5.99 -14.61
C GLU A 66 -26.63 6.45 -13.62
N ILE A 67 -27.86 5.93 -13.74
CA ILE A 67 -28.96 6.24 -12.82
C ILE A 67 -28.68 5.72 -11.41
N ILE A 68 -28.17 4.49 -11.31
CA ILE A 68 -27.81 3.85 -10.05
C ILE A 68 -26.66 4.61 -9.40
N PHE A 69 -25.61 4.95 -10.15
CA PHE A 69 -24.44 5.68 -9.66
C PHE A 69 -24.85 7.01 -9.05
N ASN A 70 -25.72 7.76 -9.73
CA ASN A 70 -26.23 9.03 -9.23
C ASN A 70 -27.08 8.84 -7.95
N ASP A 71 -27.96 7.83 -7.87
CA ASP A 71 -28.77 7.60 -6.67
C ASP A 71 -27.93 7.17 -5.45
N LEU A 72 -26.87 6.38 -5.67
CA LEU A 72 -25.90 6.02 -4.63
C LEU A 72 -25.10 7.26 -4.18
N ARG A 73 -24.63 8.07 -5.13
CA ARG A 73 -23.90 9.31 -4.83
C ARG A 73 -24.78 10.27 -4.02
N ASP A 74 -26.01 10.55 -4.46
CA ASP A 74 -26.97 11.40 -3.74
C ASP A 74 -27.23 10.88 -2.32
N THR A 75 -27.27 9.55 -2.15
CA THR A 75 -27.45 8.93 -0.83
C THR A 75 -26.26 9.16 0.09
N LEU A 76 -25.04 8.97 -0.43
CA LEU A 76 -23.80 9.15 0.32
C LEU A 76 -23.53 10.63 0.63
N GLU A 77 -23.74 11.52 -0.35
CA GLU A 77 -23.69 12.97 -0.15
C GLU A 77 -24.69 13.42 0.93
N GLY A 78 -25.90 12.85 0.91
CA GLY A 78 -26.93 13.10 1.94
C GLY A 78 -26.53 12.68 3.36
N LEU A 79 -25.48 11.88 3.54
CA LEU A 79 -24.95 11.53 4.87
C LEU A 79 -24.03 12.61 5.45
N GLY A 80 -23.51 13.52 4.63
CA GLY A 80 -22.56 14.55 5.06
C GLY A 80 -21.22 13.98 5.54
N LEU A 81 -20.79 12.84 4.99
CA LEU A 81 -19.53 12.16 5.31
C LEU A 81 -18.40 12.58 4.35
N SER A 82 -18.16 13.89 4.22
CA SER A 82 -17.05 14.42 3.40
C SER A 82 -15.71 14.27 4.12
N SER A 83 -14.61 14.32 3.36
CA SER A 83 -13.27 14.14 3.92
C SER A 83 -12.80 15.31 4.81
N SER A 84 -12.28 14.99 6.00
CA SER A 84 -11.57 15.96 6.86
C SER A 84 -10.21 16.39 6.28
N LEU A 85 -9.62 15.64 5.33
CA LEU A 85 -8.44 16.10 4.59
C LEU A 85 -8.75 17.40 3.84
N THR A 86 -9.94 17.47 3.23
CA THR A 86 -10.45 18.62 2.50
C THR A 86 -10.67 19.82 3.43
N GLU A 87 -11.26 19.59 4.61
CA GLU A 87 -11.45 20.65 5.63
C GLU A 87 -10.13 21.23 6.16
N SER A 88 -9.08 20.41 6.23
CA SER A 88 -7.78 20.80 6.82
C SER A 88 -6.81 21.50 5.86
N ARG A 89 -7.01 21.42 4.53
CA ARG A 89 -6.03 21.87 3.53
C ARG A 89 -6.55 22.83 2.46
N LEU A 90 -7.84 23.15 2.44
CA LEU A 90 -8.41 24.22 1.59
C LEU A 90 -7.99 25.66 1.99
N GLN A 91 -6.88 25.85 2.71
CA GLN A 91 -6.38 27.16 3.16
C GLN A 91 -4.94 27.51 2.70
N GLY A 92 -4.34 26.82 1.71
CA GLY A 92 -2.89 26.93 1.46
C GLY A 92 -2.41 27.22 0.05
N ASP A 93 -2.36 26.20 -0.81
CA ASP A 93 -1.73 26.28 -2.13
C ASP A 93 -2.55 25.52 -3.19
N GLY A 94 -2.53 26.00 -4.43
CA GLY A 94 -3.28 25.38 -5.54
C GLY A 94 -2.80 23.97 -5.90
N TYR A 95 -1.59 23.59 -5.48
CA TYR A 95 -1.03 22.26 -5.76
C TYR A 95 -1.69 21.18 -4.92
N SER A 96 -1.87 21.40 -3.62
CA SER A 96 -2.51 20.42 -2.74
C SER A 96 -3.95 20.09 -3.18
N ALA A 97 -4.69 21.10 -3.64
CA ALA A 97 -6.03 20.92 -4.20
C ALA A 97 -6.00 20.04 -5.48
N LEU A 98 -5.05 20.29 -6.39
CA LEU A 98 -4.88 19.48 -7.60
C LEU A 98 -4.49 18.02 -7.31
N VAL A 99 -3.77 17.76 -6.21
CA VAL A 99 -3.40 16.38 -5.82
C VAL A 99 -4.62 15.60 -5.31
N LEU A 100 -5.51 16.27 -4.58
CA LEU A 100 -6.68 15.65 -3.93
C LEU A 100 -7.94 15.69 -4.79
N GLU A 101 -7.94 16.41 -5.91
CA GLU A 101 -9.05 16.48 -6.86
C GLU A 101 -9.54 15.07 -7.24
N GLY A 102 -10.84 14.81 -7.04
CA GLY A 102 -11.47 13.50 -7.27
C GLY A 102 -11.32 12.48 -6.13
N TYR A 103 -10.78 12.87 -4.97
CA TYR A 103 -10.66 12.00 -3.78
C TYR A 103 -11.29 12.61 -2.53
N GLU A 104 -12.05 13.68 -2.68
CA GLU A 104 -12.61 14.49 -1.57
C GLU A 104 -13.97 13.97 -1.08
N ASP A 105 -14.70 13.31 -1.98
CA ASP A 105 -16.06 12.82 -1.78
C ASP A 105 -16.18 11.34 -2.16
N TRP A 106 -17.34 10.75 -1.88
CA TRP A 106 -17.66 9.38 -2.28
C TRP A 106 -17.87 9.31 -3.79
N GLU A 107 -17.11 8.44 -4.44
CA GLU A 107 -17.16 8.21 -5.88
C GLU A 107 -17.79 6.85 -6.19
N ILE A 108 -18.46 6.74 -7.34
CA ILE A 108 -19.07 5.49 -7.83
C ILE A 108 -18.63 5.28 -9.27
N GLU A 109 -17.92 4.19 -9.53
CA GLU A 109 -17.40 3.83 -10.86
C GLU A 109 -17.92 2.47 -11.34
N ASP A 110 -17.91 2.26 -12.66
CA ASP A 110 -18.13 0.95 -13.27
C ASP A 110 -16.85 0.11 -13.18
N ASP A 111 -16.96 -1.11 -12.64
CA ASP A 111 -15.82 -2.00 -12.48
C ASP A 111 -15.82 -3.13 -13.52
N GLY A 112 -14.90 -3.02 -14.49
CA GLY A 112 -14.73 -3.99 -15.57
C GLY A 112 -14.09 -5.33 -15.16
N SER A 113 -13.68 -5.50 -13.91
CA SER A 113 -13.14 -6.75 -13.35
C SER A 113 -14.21 -7.60 -12.66
N LEU A 114 -15.43 -7.07 -12.49
CA LEU A 114 -16.56 -7.77 -11.89
C LEU A 114 -17.42 -8.45 -12.93
N TYR A 115 -17.79 -9.70 -12.62
CA TYR A 115 -18.57 -10.50 -13.54
C TYR A 115 -19.68 -11.23 -12.78
N GLN A 116 -20.88 -11.09 -13.30
CA GLN A 116 -22.00 -11.95 -12.97
C GLN A 116 -22.22 -12.91 -14.14
N GLN A 117 -22.18 -14.21 -13.87
CA GLN A 117 -22.49 -15.21 -14.89
C GLN A 117 -23.93 -15.00 -15.42
N GLU A 118 -24.12 -15.09 -16.74
CA GLU A 118 -25.39 -15.55 -17.32
C GLU A 118 -25.56 -17.02 -16.86
N SER A 119 -26.27 -17.19 -15.73
CA SER A 119 -26.48 -18.44 -14.99
C SER A 119 -26.53 -19.70 -15.87
N PHE A 120 -25.55 -20.59 -15.73
CA PHE A 120 -25.60 -21.96 -16.26
C PHE A 120 -25.33 -23.04 -15.21
N GLY A 121 -25.47 -22.76 -13.91
CA GLY A 121 -25.24 -23.82 -12.91
C GLY A 121 -25.46 -23.53 -11.42
N TYR A 122 -25.71 -22.29 -11.00
CA TYR A 122 -26.00 -22.00 -9.58
C TYR A 122 -27.47 -22.27 -9.20
N GLU A 123 -28.33 -22.52 -10.19
CA GLU A 123 -29.75 -22.83 -10.02
C GLU A 123 -30.01 -24.18 -9.33
N GLU A 124 -29.08 -25.13 -9.38
CA GLU A 124 -29.26 -26.45 -8.76
C GLU A 124 -29.17 -26.44 -7.22
N LYS A 125 -28.39 -25.52 -6.63
CA LYS A 125 -28.21 -25.45 -5.16
C LYS A 125 -29.06 -24.39 -4.48
N PHE A 126 -29.47 -23.35 -5.21
CA PHE A 126 -30.37 -22.30 -4.72
C PHE A 126 -31.47 -22.00 -5.75
N PRO A 127 -32.43 -22.93 -5.95
CA PRO A 127 -33.51 -22.78 -6.95
C PRO A 127 -34.45 -21.59 -6.68
N SER A 128 -34.33 -20.93 -5.53
CA SER A 128 -35.05 -19.69 -5.19
C SER A 128 -34.48 -18.43 -5.87
N TYR A 129 -33.29 -18.48 -6.50
CA TYR A 129 -32.72 -17.37 -7.27
C TYR A 129 -33.06 -17.48 -8.77
N GLY A 130 -34.33 -17.24 -9.16
CA GLY A 130 -34.73 -17.01 -10.57
C GLY A 130 -34.14 -15.71 -11.17
N PRO A 131 -34.14 -15.50 -12.51
CA PRO A 131 -33.14 -14.68 -13.19
C PRO A 131 -33.51 -13.19 -13.24
N ILE A 132 -33.00 -12.40 -12.30
CA ILE A 132 -32.64 -11.02 -12.66
C ILE A 132 -31.42 -11.17 -13.57
N GLN A 133 -31.59 -10.91 -14.87
CA GLN A 133 -30.49 -10.94 -15.85
C GLN A 133 -29.70 -9.62 -15.86
N GLN A 134 -30.23 -8.60 -15.19
CA GLN A 134 -29.81 -7.22 -15.27
C GLN A 134 -29.02 -6.85 -14.00
N TRP A 135 -27.71 -6.75 -14.16
CA TRP A 135 -26.78 -6.39 -13.09
C TRP A 135 -25.94 -5.20 -13.53
N VAL A 136 -25.53 -4.41 -12.55
CA VAL A 136 -24.49 -3.39 -12.71
C VAL A 136 -23.34 -3.75 -11.80
N SER A 137 -22.14 -3.75 -12.37
CA SER A 137 -20.87 -3.85 -11.66
C SER A 137 -20.50 -2.48 -11.10
N LEU A 138 -20.20 -2.41 -9.81
CA LEU A 138 -19.99 -1.16 -9.09
C LEU A 138 -18.70 -1.24 -8.27
N GLU A 139 -17.91 -0.17 -8.30
CA GLU A 139 -16.90 0.12 -7.30
C GLU A 139 -17.32 1.37 -6.53
N ILE A 140 -17.51 1.23 -5.21
CA ILE A 140 -17.76 2.36 -4.31
C ILE A 140 -16.41 2.79 -3.73
N GLN A 141 -16.00 4.02 -4.00
CA GLN A 141 -14.75 4.56 -3.48
C GLN A 141 -15.05 5.54 -2.35
N SER A 142 -14.47 5.30 -1.17
CA SER A 142 -14.52 6.27 -0.09
C SER A 142 -13.63 7.47 -0.40
N PRO A 143 -13.92 8.65 0.18
CA PRO A 143 -12.95 9.73 0.21
C PRO A 143 -11.61 9.26 0.77
N ALA A 144 -10.52 9.92 0.36
CA ALA A 144 -9.27 9.82 1.09
C ALA A 144 -9.46 10.51 2.45
N GLU A 145 -9.05 9.88 3.55
CA GLU A 145 -9.18 10.43 4.90
C GLU A 145 -7.95 10.13 5.76
N TYR A 146 -7.67 10.97 6.76
CA TYR A 146 -6.73 10.61 7.81
C TYR A 146 -7.22 9.37 8.56
N ALA A 147 -6.29 8.50 8.92
CA ALA A 147 -6.58 7.29 9.67
C ALA A 147 -6.94 7.57 11.14
N THR A 148 -8.15 8.04 11.37
CA THR A 148 -8.77 8.28 12.68
C THR A 148 -9.85 7.24 12.96
N PRO A 149 -10.19 6.96 14.24
CA PRO A 149 -11.32 6.09 14.58
C PRO A 149 -12.63 6.49 13.89
N GLU A 150 -12.88 7.80 13.77
CA GLU A 150 -14.07 8.35 13.12
C GLU A 150 -14.13 8.00 11.63
N ALA A 151 -12.99 8.03 10.92
CA ALA A 151 -12.93 7.67 9.50
C ALA A 151 -13.24 6.18 9.27
N PHE A 152 -12.76 5.29 10.14
CA PHE A 152 -13.11 3.86 10.06
C PHE A 152 -14.59 3.61 10.35
N GLU A 153 -15.19 4.33 11.31
CA GLU A 153 -16.62 4.24 11.61
C GLU A 153 -17.49 4.85 10.49
N ALA A 154 -17.03 5.89 9.80
CA ALA A 154 -17.73 6.48 8.67
C ALA A 154 -17.94 5.46 7.53
N ILE A 155 -16.94 4.61 7.25
CA ILE A 155 -17.06 3.52 6.26
C ILE A 155 -18.14 2.53 6.67
N LYS A 156 -18.13 2.09 7.94
CA LYS A 156 -19.14 1.15 8.46
C LYS A 156 -20.55 1.75 8.40
N TYR A 157 -20.67 3.04 8.73
CA TYR A 157 -21.95 3.74 8.68
C TYR A 157 -22.48 3.88 7.25
N ALA A 158 -21.64 4.28 6.29
CA ALA A 158 -21.99 4.35 4.88
C ALA A 158 -22.47 2.99 4.35
N LEU A 159 -21.71 1.91 4.60
CA LEU A 159 -22.10 0.55 4.21
C LEU A 159 -23.42 0.09 4.84
N ARG A 160 -23.66 0.42 6.11
CA ARG A 160 -24.92 0.10 6.79
C ARG A 160 -26.11 0.80 6.13
N VAL A 161 -25.98 2.09 5.79
CA VAL A 161 -27.04 2.82 5.09
C VAL A 161 -27.30 2.20 3.71
N LEU A 162 -26.23 1.94 2.96
CA LEU A 162 -26.33 1.38 1.62
C LEU A 162 -26.98 -0.01 1.62
N THR A 163 -26.56 -0.90 2.51
CA THR A 163 -27.11 -2.27 2.62
C THR A 163 -28.55 -2.31 3.15
N GLN A 164 -28.98 -1.28 3.90
CA GLN A 164 -30.38 -1.13 4.32
C GLN A 164 -31.28 -0.59 3.21
N LYS A 165 -30.74 0.28 2.34
CA LYS A 165 -31.50 0.92 1.27
C LYS A 165 -31.54 0.09 -0.01
N TYR A 166 -30.44 -0.58 -0.35
CA TYR A 166 -30.24 -1.23 -1.63
C TYR A 166 -30.08 -2.74 -1.53
N ARG A 167 -30.63 -3.44 -2.52
CA ARG A 167 -30.30 -4.83 -2.75
C ARG A 167 -28.91 -4.91 -3.37
N MET A 168 -27.93 -5.42 -2.64
CA MET A 168 -26.54 -5.53 -3.10
C MET A 168 -26.08 -6.99 -3.04
N ARG A 169 -25.13 -7.36 -3.90
CA ARG A 169 -24.53 -8.69 -3.95
C ARG A 169 -23.02 -8.59 -4.04
N VAL A 170 -22.35 -9.47 -3.31
CA VAL A 170 -20.92 -9.72 -3.43
C VAL A 170 -20.73 -11.18 -3.86
N ASN A 171 -19.77 -11.43 -4.76
CA ASN A 171 -19.40 -12.78 -5.20
C ASN A 171 -17.86 -12.94 -5.19
N ASP A 172 -17.37 -14.08 -5.70
CA ASP A 172 -15.93 -14.38 -5.72
C ASP A 172 -15.10 -13.46 -6.66
N THR A 173 -15.72 -12.64 -7.53
CA THR A 173 -14.99 -11.61 -8.30
C THR A 173 -14.80 -10.32 -7.51
N CYS A 174 -15.71 -10.01 -6.60
CA CYS A 174 -15.68 -8.81 -5.77
C CYS A 174 -14.53 -8.82 -4.75
N SER A 175 -14.03 -7.63 -4.46
CA SER A 175 -12.96 -7.39 -3.51
C SER A 175 -13.13 -6.09 -2.74
N VAL A 176 -12.29 -5.94 -1.72
CA VAL A 176 -12.12 -4.69 -0.99
C VAL A 176 -10.67 -4.27 -1.19
N HIS A 177 -10.46 -3.16 -1.90
CA HIS A 177 -9.16 -2.53 -1.99
C HIS A 177 -9.00 -1.54 -0.84
N VAL A 178 -7.80 -1.47 -0.29
CA VAL A 178 -7.42 -0.43 0.67
C VAL A 178 -6.22 0.33 0.13
N HIS A 179 -6.37 1.62 -0.02
CA HIS A 179 -5.31 2.53 -0.43
C HIS A 179 -4.76 3.22 0.82
N VAL A 180 -3.46 3.12 1.07
CA VAL A 180 -2.81 3.79 2.20
C VAL A 180 -1.73 4.75 1.69
N GLY A 181 -1.76 6.00 2.14
CA GLY A 181 -0.84 7.07 1.74
C GLY A 181 -0.57 8.06 2.87
N GLN A 182 -0.11 9.27 2.51
CA GLN A 182 0.25 10.31 3.47
C GLN A 182 -0.27 11.69 3.02
N GLY A 183 -1.57 11.80 2.79
CA GLY A 183 -2.22 13.00 2.27
C GLY A 183 -1.70 13.33 0.87
N THR A 184 -1.28 14.58 0.66
CA THR A 184 -0.70 15.01 -0.63
C THR A 184 0.74 14.51 -0.84
N GLU A 185 1.40 14.02 0.20
CA GLU A 185 2.80 13.63 0.16
C GLU A 185 2.98 12.19 -0.34
N ARG A 186 4.04 11.96 -1.12
CA ARG A 186 4.49 10.60 -1.47
C ARG A 186 5.28 10.02 -0.32
N LEU A 187 5.11 8.71 -0.09
CA LEU A 187 5.97 8.00 0.84
C LEU A 187 7.43 8.02 0.33
N PRO A 188 8.39 8.46 1.16
CA PRO A 188 9.81 8.43 0.83
C PRO A 188 10.31 7.01 0.51
N LEU A 189 11.40 6.91 -0.27
CA LEU A 189 11.94 5.62 -0.71
C LEU A 189 12.31 4.69 0.45
N ASP A 190 12.93 5.20 1.51
CA ASP A 190 13.26 4.43 2.70
C ASP A 190 12.01 3.82 3.34
N MET A 191 10.92 4.59 3.42
CA MET A 191 9.62 4.10 3.90
C MET A 191 9.03 3.05 2.94
N ILE A 192 9.08 3.30 1.63
CA ILE A 192 8.65 2.32 0.62
C ILE A 192 9.44 1.02 0.72
N ARG A 193 10.76 1.05 0.94
CA ARG A 193 11.58 -0.16 1.15
C ARG A 193 11.12 -0.94 2.36
N ARG A 194 10.83 -0.27 3.48
CA ARG A 194 10.34 -0.94 4.69
C ARG A 194 8.95 -1.56 4.48
N ILE A 195 8.05 -0.84 3.82
CA ILE A 195 6.70 -1.35 3.54
C ILE A 195 6.78 -2.52 2.56
N ALA A 196 7.48 -2.37 1.44
CA ALA A 196 7.72 -3.43 0.47
C ALA A 196 8.41 -4.66 1.08
N GLY A 197 9.39 -4.47 1.96
CA GLY A 197 10.07 -5.56 2.66
C GLY A 197 9.14 -6.35 3.58
N LEU A 198 8.28 -5.65 4.32
CA LEU A 198 7.27 -6.30 5.16
C LEU A 198 6.19 -6.97 4.28
N SER A 199 5.75 -6.31 3.21
CA SER A 199 4.82 -6.89 2.22
C SER A 199 5.36 -8.19 1.68
N TRP A 200 6.62 -8.23 1.23
CA TRP A 200 7.27 -9.45 0.74
C TRP A 200 7.27 -10.58 1.78
N ALA A 201 7.59 -10.24 3.04
CA ALA A 201 7.67 -11.21 4.12
C ALA A 201 6.30 -11.77 4.52
N ALA A 202 5.28 -10.91 4.60
CA ALA A 202 3.98 -11.19 5.21
C ALA A 202 2.86 -11.50 4.19
N ASP A 203 3.07 -11.31 2.89
CA ASP A 203 2.06 -11.47 1.83
C ASP A 203 1.22 -12.75 2.00
N LEU A 204 1.87 -13.90 2.12
CA LEU A 204 1.19 -15.19 2.24
C LEU A 204 0.45 -15.37 3.59
N LEU A 205 0.91 -14.70 4.66
CA LEU A 205 0.23 -14.70 5.95
C LEU A 205 -1.08 -13.90 5.85
N LEU A 206 -1.05 -12.72 5.23
CA LEU A 206 -2.24 -11.87 5.09
C LEU A 206 -3.36 -12.55 4.29
N PHE A 207 -3.02 -13.38 3.29
CA PHE A 207 -4.01 -14.20 2.58
C PHE A 207 -4.82 -15.15 3.48
N THR A 208 -4.31 -15.53 4.65
CA THR A 208 -5.02 -16.43 5.56
C THR A 208 -6.21 -15.75 6.27
N LEU A 209 -6.35 -14.43 6.13
CA LEU A 209 -7.51 -13.66 6.59
C LEU A 209 -8.68 -13.68 5.59
N HIS A 210 -8.53 -14.35 4.45
CA HIS A 210 -9.47 -14.34 3.34
C HIS A 210 -9.73 -15.74 2.80
N ASN A 211 -10.83 -15.89 2.06
CA ASN A 211 -11.12 -17.11 1.33
C ASN A 211 -9.96 -17.53 0.40
N PRO A 212 -9.52 -18.81 0.44
CA PRO A 212 -8.47 -19.34 -0.42
C PRO A 212 -8.60 -19.04 -1.91
N LEU A 213 -9.82 -18.85 -2.42
CA LEU A 213 -10.04 -18.48 -3.82
C LEU A 213 -9.39 -17.15 -4.20
N ARG A 214 -9.14 -16.24 -3.25
CA ARG A 214 -8.37 -15.00 -3.49
C ARG A 214 -6.96 -15.30 -4.01
N ARG A 215 -6.32 -16.40 -3.57
CA ARG A 215 -5.01 -16.83 -4.08
C ARG A 215 -5.02 -17.19 -5.56
N ALA A 216 -6.19 -17.53 -6.11
CA ALA A 216 -6.37 -17.86 -7.52
C ALA A 216 -6.87 -16.67 -8.36
N ASN A 217 -7.11 -15.50 -7.75
CA ASN A 217 -7.59 -14.34 -8.47
C ASN A 217 -6.41 -13.60 -9.13
N VAL A 218 -6.50 -13.44 -10.45
CA VAL A 218 -5.47 -12.76 -11.28
C VAL A 218 -5.30 -11.27 -10.96
N TYR A 219 -6.29 -10.67 -10.29
CA TYR A 219 -6.29 -9.26 -9.89
C TYR A 219 -5.69 -8.98 -8.50
N CYS A 220 -5.22 -10.01 -7.79
CA CYS A 220 -4.55 -9.84 -6.50
C CYS A 220 -3.52 -10.96 -6.24
N GLN A 221 -2.66 -11.25 -7.19
CA GLN A 221 -1.72 -12.37 -7.07
C GLN A 221 -0.66 -12.14 -5.99
N PRO A 222 -0.27 -13.18 -5.22
CA PRO A 222 0.79 -13.06 -4.24
C PRO A 222 2.10 -12.54 -4.85
N ILE A 223 2.58 -11.40 -4.37
CA ILE A 223 3.84 -10.82 -4.84
C ILE A 223 5.02 -11.77 -4.60
N ARG A 224 4.96 -12.63 -3.57
CA ARG A 224 6.00 -13.63 -3.28
C ARG A 224 6.07 -14.77 -4.29
N GLU A 225 5.02 -14.94 -5.09
CA GLU A 225 4.90 -16.06 -6.03
C GLU A 225 4.86 -15.60 -7.50
N TYR A 226 4.41 -14.38 -7.78
CA TYR A 226 4.11 -13.94 -9.15
C TYR A 226 4.85 -12.67 -9.58
N SER A 227 5.48 -11.94 -8.67
CA SER A 227 6.22 -10.72 -9.04
C SER A 227 7.45 -11.01 -9.92
N ASN A 228 7.96 -9.98 -10.58
CA ASN A 228 9.24 -10.04 -11.31
C ASN A 228 10.37 -10.54 -10.41
N MET A 229 10.44 -10.04 -9.17
CA MET A 229 11.44 -10.43 -8.19
C MET A 229 11.33 -11.91 -7.82
N ALA A 230 10.12 -12.42 -7.60
CA ALA A 230 9.89 -13.84 -7.36
C ALA A 230 10.34 -14.71 -8.55
N LYS A 231 10.07 -14.24 -9.78
CA LYS A 231 10.45 -14.92 -11.04
C LYS A 231 11.95 -14.78 -11.38
N GLY A 232 12.75 -14.12 -10.54
CA GLY A 232 14.18 -13.88 -10.80
C GLY A 232 14.47 -12.90 -11.94
N VAL A 233 13.47 -12.10 -12.33
CA VAL A 233 13.63 -11.05 -13.34
C VAL A 233 14.45 -9.91 -12.75
N LYS A 234 15.62 -9.67 -13.33
CA LYS A 234 16.46 -8.53 -12.94
C LYS A 234 15.82 -7.23 -13.42
N VAL A 235 15.66 -6.29 -12.48
CA VAL A 235 15.17 -4.95 -12.78
C VAL A 235 16.35 -4.00 -12.84
N GLU A 236 16.76 -3.65 -14.06
CA GLU A 236 17.73 -2.57 -14.25
C GLU A 236 17.01 -1.21 -14.09
N PRO A 237 17.62 -0.21 -13.46
CA PRO A 237 17.04 1.12 -13.31
C PRO A 237 16.58 1.73 -14.65
N ALA A 238 17.34 1.50 -15.73
CA ALA A 238 16.99 1.93 -17.09
C ALA A 238 15.67 1.32 -17.61
N HIS A 239 15.31 0.11 -17.16
CA HIS A 239 14.08 -0.57 -17.55
C HIS A 239 12.89 -0.23 -16.64
N ALA A 240 13.13 0.20 -15.39
CA ALA A 240 12.07 0.66 -14.48
C ALA A 240 11.43 1.98 -14.94
N GLY A 241 12.14 2.75 -15.77
CA GLY A 241 11.66 4.01 -16.36
C GLY A 241 10.77 3.88 -17.59
N GLY A 242 10.56 2.68 -18.16
CA GLY A 242 9.96 2.54 -19.49
C GLY A 242 10.72 3.35 -20.55
N ALA A 243 12.03 3.52 -20.35
CA ALA A 243 12.78 4.64 -20.85
C ALA A 243 13.46 4.33 -22.18
N GLY A 244 12.93 4.90 -23.26
CA GLY A 244 13.81 5.48 -24.28
C GLY A 244 14.65 6.62 -23.66
N PRO A 245 15.56 7.24 -24.43
CA PRO A 245 16.57 8.19 -23.93
C PRO A 245 16.01 9.56 -23.45
N TYR A 246 14.77 9.64 -22.99
CA TYR A 246 14.08 10.90 -22.70
C TYR A 246 14.31 11.40 -21.25
N PRO A 247 14.62 12.70 -21.04
CA PRO A 247 14.89 13.30 -19.73
C PRO A 247 13.82 13.07 -18.65
N LYS A 248 12.54 12.97 -19.05
CA LYS A 248 11.38 12.69 -18.18
C LYS A 248 11.39 11.30 -17.53
N THR A 249 12.35 10.44 -17.85
CA THR A 249 12.49 9.11 -17.24
C THR A 249 13.62 9.06 -16.22
N TRP A 250 14.53 10.04 -16.26
CA TRP A 250 15.63 10.15 -15.31
C TRP A 250 15.23 10.87 -14.03
N ASP A 251 14.30 11.84 -14.11
CA ASP A 251 13.79 12.57 -12.94
C ASP A 251 12.97 11.68 -11.98
N CYS A 252 12.15 10.77 -12.47
CA CYS A 252 11.43 9.82 -11.61
C CYS A 252 12.40 8.89 -10.85
N LEU A 253 13.52 8.49 -11.45
CA LEU A 253 14.49 7.59 -10.83
C LEU A 253 15.44 8.32 -9.87
N GLY A 254 16.03 9.41 -10.33
CA GLY A 254 17.12 10.11 -9.65
C GLY A 254 16.69 11.25 -8.74
N TYR A 255 15.44 11.73 -8.85
CA TYR A 255 14.98 12.93 -8.14
C TYR A 255 13.73 12.68 -7.28
N LEU A 256 12.64 12.20 -7.89
CA LEU A 256 11.37 11.98 -7.18
C LEU A 256 11.31 10.66 -6.43
N GLY A 257 11.79 9.58 -7.05
CA GLY A 257 11.73 8.23 -6.51
C GLY A 257 12.88 7.85 -5.60
N THR A 258 13.77 8.78 -5.24
CA THR A 258 14.94 8.54 -4.37
C THR A 258 14.67 8.94 -2.91
N ASP A 259 15.59 8.61 -2.00
CA ASP A 259 15.47 8.91 -0.58
C ASP A 259 15.36 10.41 -0.29
N VAL A 260 14.72 10.76 0.83
CA VAL A 260 14.70 12.12 1.39
C VAL A 260 15.71 12.16 2.55
N ARG A 261 16.84 12.87 2.39
CA ARG A 261 17.83 13.01 3.48
C ARG A 261 17.30 13.98 4.54
N HIS A 262 17.79 13.85 5.76
CA HIS A 262 17.43 14.76 6.85
C HIS A 262 17.71 16.22 6.47
N GLY A 263 16.70 17.08 6.60
CA GLY A 263 16.78 18.50 6.26
C GLY A 263 16.57 18.83 4.78
N GLU A 264 16.30 17.85 3.93
CA GLU A 264 15.86 18.11 2.55
C GLU A 264 14.38 18.46 2.46
N GLU A 265 14.04 19.17 1.39
CA GLU A 265 12.65 19.46 1.03
C GLU A 265 11.84 18.17 0.73
N PRO A 266 10.52 18.19 1.03
CA PRO A 266 9.59 17.09 0.79
C PRO A 266 9.48 16.72 -0.70
N ILE A 267 8.87 15.56 -0.99
CA ILE A 267 8.74 15.11 -2.39
C ILE A 267 7.74 15.99 -3.14
N THR A 268 6.68 16.46 -2.50
CA THR A 268 5.76 17.46 -3.07
C THR A 268 6.49 18.70 -3.58
N TRP A 269 7.42 19.25 -2.79
CA TRP A 269 8.24 20.38 -3.20
C TRP A 269 9.09 20.04 -4.43
N ARG A 270 9.65 18.83 -4.50
CA ARG A 270 10.42 18.37 -5.67
C ARG A 270 9.54 18.27 -6.90
N GLU A 271 8.28 17.86 -6.77
CA GLU A 271 7.32 17.79 -7.88
C GLU A 271 6.98 19.16 -8.45
N GLU A 272 6.90 20.19 -7.61
CA GLU A 272 6.74 21.58 -8.04
C GLU A 272 8.02 22.15 -8.66
N ASN A 273 9.19 21.65 -8.24
CA ASN A 273 10.52 22.14 -8.62
C ASN A 273 11.27 21.17 -9.55
N ARG A 274 10.62 20.73 -10.63
CA ARG A 274 11.22 19.81 -11.64
C ARG A 274 12.01 20.52 -12.75
N LYS A 275 12.55 21.70 -12.49
CA LYS A 275 13.40 22.42 -13.45
C LYS A 275 14.74 21.68 -13.60
N LYS A 276 15.31 21.72 -14.81
CA LYS A 276 16.55 21.01 -15.12
C LYS A 276 17.69 21.40 -14.16
N GLU A 277 17.82 22.68 -13.88
CA GLU A 277 18.85 23.24 -13.01
C GLU A 277 18.71 22.74 -11.56
N THR A 278 17.46 22.64 -11.07
CA THR A 278 17.16 22.10 -9.74
C THR A 278 17.53 20.62 -9.65
N ILE A 279 17.18 19.83 -10.67
CA ILE A 279 17.50 18.40 -10.72
C ILE A 279 19.03 18.20 -10.80
N GLU A 280 19.73 18.93 -11.67
CA GLU A 280 21.19 18.85 -11.77
C GLU A 280 21.89 19.24 -10.45
N ALA A 281 21.36 20.24 -9.74
CA ALA A 281 21.86 20.65 -8.43
C ALA A 281 21.62 19.57 -7.36
N PHE A 282 20.44 18.94 -7.36
CA PHE A 282 20.13 17.80 -6.51
C PHE A 282 21.06 16.61 -6.77
N GLU A 283 21.25 16.22 -8.03
CA GLU A 283 22.15 15.12 -8.38
C GLU A 283 23.59 15.39 -7.94
N LYS A 284 24.03 16.65 -7.97
CA LYS A 284 25.36 17.04 -7.51
C LYS A 284 25.55 16.79 -6.01
N THR A 285 24.55 17.09 -5.17
CA THR A 285 24.63 16.82 -3.72
C THR A 285 24.48 15.33 -3.39
N ARG A 286 24.02 14.50 -4.35
CA ARG A 286 23.92 13.05 -4.21
C ARG A 286 25.16 12.28 -4.68
N ARG A 287 26.19 12.96 -5.19
CA ARG A 287 27.46 12.32 -5.53
C ARG A 287 28.15 11.77 -4.27
N PRO A 288 28.99 10.73 -4.40
CA PRO A 288 29.81 10.26 -3.29
C PRO A 288 30.55 11.42 -2.61
N PHE A 289 30.70 11.33 -1.29
CA PHE A 289 31.37 12.33 -0.44
C PHE A 289 30.69 13.71 -0.33
N HIS A 290 29.42 13.83 -0.73
CA HIS A 290 28.58 15.01 -0.47
C HIS A 290 27.50 14.64 0.54
N PHE A 291 27.56 15.21 1.74
CA PHE A 291 26.72 14.83 2.89
C PHE A 291 25.67 15.89 3.24
N GLU A 292 25.89 17.11 2.77
CA GLU A 292 24.95 18.21 2.88
C GLU A 292 23.59 17.90 2.22
N PRO A 293 22.46 18.22 2.90
CA PRO A 293 21.14 18.08 2.31
C PRO A 293 20.96 19.06 1.14
N PHE A 294 20.20 18.65 0.13
CA PHE A 294 19.74 19.56 -0.90
C PHE A 294 18.69 20.52 -0.34
N ILE A 295 19.05 21.80 -0.23
CA ILE A 295 18.17 22.91 0.17
C ILE A 295 18.35 24.03 -0.85
N GLN A 296 17.27 24.50 -1.47
CA GLN A 296 17.31 25.70 -2.29
C GLN A 296 17.07 26.92 -1.39
N SER A 297 18.11 27.73 -1.15
CA SER A 297 17.95 28.98 -0.42
C SER A 297 17.10 29.95 -1.24
N ASP A 298 16.03 30.49 -0.65
CA ASP A 298 15.40 31.71 -1.14
C ASP A 298 16.47 32.83 -1.14
N ASP A 299 16.49 33.60 -2.24
CA ASP A 299 17.41 34.71 -2.55
C ASP A 299 18.76 34.39 -3.23
N SER A 300 18.69 34.23 -4.55
CA SER A 300 19.64 34.93 -5.41
C SER A 300 19.30 36.42 -5.46
N SER A 301 19.60 37.16 -4.38
CA SER A 301 19.78 38.60 -4.42
C SER A 301 21.21 38.94 -3.97
N ASN A 302 22.02 39.38 -4.95
CA ASN A 302 23.29 40.08 -4.81
C ASN A 302 24.31 39.59 -3.76
N SER A 303 25.33 38.87 -4.24
CA SER A 303 26.69 39.44 -4.21
C SER A 303 27.56 38.86 -5.31
N SER A 304 27.49 39.48 -6.48
CA SER A 304 28.68 39.68 -7.30
C SER A 304 29.68 40.46 -6.44
N GLN A 305 30.75 39.84 -5.96
CA GLN A 305 32.01 40.58 -5.85
C GLN A 305 33.21 39.65 -5.99
N SER A 306 33.99 40.04 -6.98
CA SER A 306 35.23 39.48 -7.48
C SER A 306 36.21 39.06 -6.40
N GLY A 307 36.83 37.90 -6.61
CA GLY A 307 38.15 37.63 -6.07
C GLY A 307 39.14 38.66 -6.59
N THR A 308 39.78 39.39 -5.68
CA THR A 308 41.12 39.93 -5.93
C THR A 308 41.92 39.88 -4.63
N VAL A 309 43.08 39.26 -4.72
CA VAL A 309 44.11 39.15 -3.70
C VAL A 309 44.65 40.54 -3.35
N SER A 310 44.90 40.83 -2.07
CA SER A 310 45.95 41.76 -1.63
C SER A 310 46.36 41.52 -0.18
N GLN A 311 47.68 41.45 0.00
CA GLN A 311 48.42 41.27 1.24
C GLN A 311 48.43 42.53 2.13
N SER A 312 48.85 42.30 3.39
CA SER A 312 49.62 43.20 4.28
C SER A 312 48.83 44.14 5.19
N GLY A 313 49.32 44.25 6.45
CA GLY A 313 49.08 45.43 7.28
C GLY A 313 48.77 45.17 8.75
N SER A 314 49.81 44.98 9.55
CA SER A 314 49.79 45.09 11.02
C SER A 314 49.10 46.35 11.54
N SER A 315 48.30 46.24 12.61
CA SER A 315 48.59 46.89 13.92
C SER A 315 47.39 47.04 14.85
N ARG A 316 47.65 46.61 16.10
CA ARG A 316 47.39 47.30 17.38
C ARG A 316 45.99 47.26 18.02
N ARG A 317 46.02 46.54 19.16
CA ARG A 317 45.72 46.97 20.54
C ARG A 317 44.26 47.15 20.95
N GLY A 318 43.89 46.36 21.96
CA GLY A 318 42.82 46.68 22.90
C GLY A 318 42.75 45.64 24.01
N ASN A 319 43.71 45.69 24.96
CA ASN A 319 43.73 44.91 26.20
C ASN A 319 42.40 44.98 26.96
N LYS A 320 41.98 43.86 27.56
CA LYS A 320 41.64 43.83 28.99
C LYS A 320 41.81 42.42 29.55
N SER A 321 42.83 42.33 30.39
CA SER A 321 43.17 41.27 31.32
C SER A 321 42.10 41.09 32.41
N ASN A 322 41.92 39.85 32.87
CA ASN A 322 41.86 39.57 34.30
C ASN A 322 42.48 38.20 34.58
N SER A 323 43.28 38.19 35.64
CA SER A 323 44.28 37.21 36.03
C SER A 323 43.78 36.23 37.10
N ILE A 324 44.16 34.97 36.93
CA ILE A 324 44.81 34.07 37.92
C ILE A 324 44.04 33.75 39.22
N ASN A 325 43.72 32.45 39.41
CA ASN A 325 44.32 31.67 40.50
C ASN A 325 44.30 30.16 40.21
N SER A 326 45.47 29.57 40.35
CA SER A 326 45.79 28.15 40.25
C SER A 326 45.54 27.43 41.58
N LEU A 327 45.22 26.13 41.51
CA LEU A 327 45.75 25.09 42.42
C LEU A 327 45.38 23.67 41.92
N GLN A 328 46.42 22.97 41.44
CA GLN A 328 46.76 21.54 41.53
C GLN A 328 45.70 20.42 41.47
N GLY A 329 45.97 19.44 40.57
CA GLY A 329 45.94 18.01 40.91
C GLY A 329 45.38 17.08 39.84
N GLY A 330 46.21 16.21 39.25
CA GLY A 330 45.75 14.95 38.63
C GLY A 330 46.27 14.69 37.20
N ALA A 331 47.05 13.62 37.03
CA ALA A 331 47.83 13.29 35.84
C ALA A 331 47.03 12.59 34.73
N VAL A 332 47.32 12.93 33.46
CA VAL A 332 47.04 12.06 32.31
C VAL A 332 48.26 12.04 31.38
N LYS A 333 48.77 10.84 31.10
CA LYS A 333 49.95 10.58 30.28
C LYS A 333 49.64 10.74 28.79
N HIS A 334 50.50 11.49 28.10
CA HIS A 334 50.62 11.51 26.65
C HIS A 334 51.12 10.17 26.09
N ARG A 335 50.63 9.79 24.91
CA ARG A 335 51.47 9.22 23.84
C ARG A 335 50.95 9.66 22.48
N GLY A 336 51.88 10.18 21.67
CA GLY A 336 51.64 10.81 20.37
C GLY A 336 51.50 9.84 19.19
N PRO A 337 51.40 10.38 17.97
CA PRO A 337 51.05 9.62 16.76
C PRO A 337 52.28 9.13 15.99
N PRO A 338 52.13 8.10 15.13
CA PRO A 338 52.94 7.94 13.92
C PRO A 338 52.06 8.16 12.67
N SER A 339 52.41 8.98 11.68
CA SER A 339 53.57 8.96 10.76
C SER A 339 53.46 7.88 9.66
N ASP A 340 53.05 8.36 8.49
CA ASP A 340 53.16 7.88 7.10
C ASP A 340 52.26 6.76 6.51
N PRO A 341 51.77 6.98 5.26
CA PRO A 341 50.90 6.08 4.50
C PRO A 341 51.69 5.27 3.47
N ASP A 342 51.61 3.95 3.50
CA ASP A 342 51.77 3.05 2.35
C ASP A 342 51.73 1.59 2.84
N GLU A 343 50.53 1.02 2.94
CA GLU A 343 50.33 -0.44 2.86
C GLU A 343 48.84 -0.74 2.61
N VAL A 344 48.37 -0.44 1.40
CA VAL A 344 47.06 -0.89 0.91
C VAL A 344 47.29 -1.82 -0.27
N ALA A 345 47.51 -3.10 -0.01
CA ALA A 345 47.19 -4.20 -0.93
C ALA A 345 47.34 -5.55 -0.23
N TYR A 346 46.35 -6.42 -0.46
CA TYR A 346 46.31 -7.86 -0.17
C TYR A 346 46.07 -8.30 1.29
N LEU A 347 44.81 -8.43 1.68
CA LEU A 347 44.35 -9.60 2.43
C LEU A 347 42.96 -10.02 1.94
N GLY A 348 42.90 -11.23 1.38
CA GLY A 348 41.75 -11.81 0.73
C GLY A 348 40.67 -12.32 1.70
N ALA A 349 39.49 -12.53 1.12
CA ALA A 349 38.32 -13.10 1.76
C ALA A 349 38.62 -14.47 2.40
N GLY A 350 38.47 -14.54 3.72
CA GLY A 350 38.35 -15.79 4.46
C GLY A 350 36.88 -16.21 4.58
N PRO A 351 36.59 -17.52 4.70
CA PRO A 351 35.22 -18.03 4.78
C PRO A 351 34.56 -17.59 6.09
N VAL A 352 33.38 -16.99 5.99
CA VAL A 352 32.57 -16.62 7.15
C VAL A 352 32.05 -17.91 7.79
N ALA A 353 32.61 -18.26 8.95
CA ALA A 353 32.10 -19.34 9.78
C ALA A 353 30.69 -18.96 10.27
N SER A 354 29.78 -19.94 10.23
CA SER A 354 28.43 -19.81 10.75
C SER A 354 28.43 -19.31 12.20
N PRO A 355 27.46 -18.47 12.60
CA PRO A 355 27.38 -18.02 13.99
C PRO A 355 27.14 -19.23 14.91
N PRO A 356 27.62 -19.19 16.17
CA PRO A 356 27.42 -20.28 17.11
C PRO A 356 25.93 -20.48 17.36
N GLN A 357 25.49 -21.74 17.32
CA GLN A 357 24.17 -22.16 17.78
C GLN A 357 24.07 -21.86 19.28
N GLY A 358 23.59 -20.67 19.62
CA GLY A 358 23.08 -20.38 20.95
C GLY A 358 21.67 -20.93 21.08
N ASP A 359 21.41 -21.66 22.16
CA ASP A 359 20.07 -22.02 22.63
C ASP A 359 19.23 -20.74 22.76
N SER A 360 18.50 -20.37 21.71
CA SER A 360 17.51 -19.31 21.74
C SER A 360 16.16 -19.91 22.11
N SER A 361 15.97 -20.17 23.39
CA SER A 361 14.63 -20.30 23.96
C SER A 361 14.03 -18.92 24.21
N TYR A 362 14.00 -18.03 23.21
CA TYR A 362 13.10 -16.88 23.23
C TYR A 362 11.70 -17.37 22.86
N ARG A 363 11.02 -18.01 23.82
CA ARG A 363 9.55 -18.17 23.75
C ARG A 363 8.96 -16.78 23.99
N HIS A 364 8.72 -16.06 22.90
CA HIS A 364 7.80 -14.94 22.96
C HIS A 364 6.39 -15.52 22.97
N GLU A 365 5.80 -15.61 24.15
CA GLU A 365 4.37 -15.85 24.29
C GLU A 365 3.64 -14.64 23.70
N SER A 366 2.61 -14.85 22.87
CA SER A 366 1.75 -13.75 22.43
C SER A 366 1.26 -13.02 23.69
N THR A 367 1.29 -11.70 23.64
CA THR A 367 0.77 -10.84 24.72
C THR A 367 -0.72 -11.08 24.96
N ARG A 368 -1.43 -11.66 23.99
CA ARG A 368 -2.85 -12.00 24.04
C ARG A 368 -3.05 -13.51 24.20
N THR A 369 -3.98 -13.89 25.10
CA THR A 369 -4.45 -15.28 25.14
C THR A 369 -5.45 -15.50 24.02
N ARG A 370 -5.03 -16.20 22.99
CA ARG A 370 -5.89 -16.62 21.87
C ARG A 370 -6.77 -17.83 22.22
N ALA A 371 -7.91 -17.94 21.56
CA ALA A 371 -8.84 -19.04 21.67
C ALA A 371 -8.54 -20.20 20.70
N CYS A 372 -7.89 -19.93 19.55
CA CYS A 372 -7.55 -20.95 18.56
C CYS A 372 -6.05 -21.36 18.57
N PRO A 373 -5.70 -22.58 18.12
CA PRO A 373 -4.31 -22.97 17.89
C PRO A 373 -3.66 -22.19 16.73
N LYS A 374 -2.35 -22.37 16.49
CA LYS A 374 -1.67 -21.63 15.40
C LYS A 374 -2.18 -22.13 14.06
N MET A 375 -2.24 -21.26 13.07
CA MET A 375 -2.54 -21.69 11.71
C MET A 375 -1.27 -22.19 11.01
N ALA A 376 -1.40 -23.27 10.24
CA ALA A 376 -0.41 -23.62 9.24
C ALA A 376 -0.47 -22.60 8.10
N LEU A 377 0.68 -22.21 7.57
CA LEU A 377 0.71 -21.37 6.39
C LEU A 377 0.31 -22.21 5.16
N PRO A 378 -0.75 -21.86 4.41
CA PRO A 378 -1.16 -22.65 3.25
C PRO A 378 -0.08 -22.66 2.18
N ARG A 379 0.49 -23.84 1.91
CA ARG A 379 1.46 -24.09 0.84
C ARG A 379 0.80 -24.88 -0.27
N TYR A 380 0.26 -24.18 -1.26
CA TYR A 380 -0.37 -24.81 -2.42
C TYR A 380 0.67 -25.30 -3.42
N THR A 381 0.51 -26.54 -3.86
CA THR A 381 1.16 -27.07 -5.06
C THR A 381 0.58 -26.41 -6.33
N ALA A 382 1.29 -26.53 -7.45
CA ALA A 382 0.79 -26.03 -8.73
C ALA A 382 -0.57 -26.67 -9.11
N THR A 383 -0.77 -27.95 -8.77
CA THR A 383 -2.02 -28.67 -9.01
C THR A 383 -3.17 -28.13 -8.15
N GLU A 384 -2.93 -27.89 -6.86
CA GLU A 384 -3.95 -27.32 -5.97
C GLU A 384 -4.32 -25.88 -6.36
N LEU A 385 -3.36 -25.05 -6.78
CA LEU A 385 -3.66 -23.72 -7.32
C LEU A 385 -4.51 -23.80 -8.59
N GLN A 386 -4.19 -24.73 -9.50
CA GLN A 386 -5.00 -24.95 -10.71
C GLN A 386 -6.42 -25.45 -10.38
N GLU A 387 -6.58 -26.20 -9.29
CA GLU A 387 -7.91 -26.60 -8.80
C GLU A 387 -8.69 -25.39 -8.25
N LEU A 388 -8.04 -24.51 -7.48
CA LEU A 388 -8.64 -23.26 -7.01
C LEU A 388 -9.05 -22.37 -8.18
N VAL A 389 -8.22 -22.26 -9.22
CA VAL A 389 -8.54 -21.61 -10.50
C VAL A 389 -9.79 -22.22 -11.12
N GLY A 390 -9.83 -23.54 -11.27
CA GLY A 390 -10.98 -24.23 -11.84
C GLY A 390 -12.25 -24.01 -11.03
N ARG A 391 -12.14 -23.96 -9.69
CA ARG A 391 -13.25 -23.61 -8.80
C ARG A 391 -13.72 -22.17 -9.00
N LEU A 392 -12.79 -21.22 -9.03
CA LEU A 392 -13.09 -19.79 -9.24
C LEU A 392 -13.78 -19.60 -10.60
N HIS A 393 -13.22 -20.17 -11.67
CA HIS A 393 -13.81 -20.14 -13.01
C HIS A 393 -15.22 -20.75 -13.04
N ARG A 394 -15.46 -21.90 -12.40
CA ARG A 394 -16.80 -22.51 -12.32
C ARG A 394 -17.81 -21.65 -11.57
N ARG A 395 -17.36 -20.86 -10.59
CA ARG A 395 -18.24 -20.01 -9.77
C ARG A 395 -18.52 -18.65 -10.41
N THR A 396 -17.57 -18.11 -11.17
CA THR A 396 -17.67 -16.78 -11.77
C THR A 396 -18.07 -16.83 -13.25
N GLY A 397 -17.78 -17.93 -13.94
CA GLY A 397 -17.97 -18.09 -15.38
C GLY A 397 -16.94 -17.34 -16.24
N VAL A 398 -15.94 -16.69 -15.63
CA VAL A 398 -15.04 -15.79 -16.35
C VAL A 398 -13.81 -16.53 -16.85
N HIS A 399 -13.61 -16.51 -18.17
CA HIS A 399 -12.48 -17.20 -18.80
C HIS A 399 -11.12 -16.61 -18.45
N ILE A 400 -11.03 -15.35 -18.00
CA ILE A 400 -9.75 -14.75 -17.59
C ILE A 400 -9.07 -15.53 -16.46
N TYR A 401 -9.84 -16.23 -15.63
CA TYR A 401 -9.31 -17.08 -14.58
C TYR A 401 -8.69 -18.38 -15.09
N LEU A 402 -8.92 -18.80 -16.36
CA LEU A 402 -8.35 -20.03 -16.91
C LEU A 402 -6.84 -19.96 -17.16
N ALA A 403 -6.23 -18.77 -17.07
CA ALA A 403 -4.80 -18.56 -17.29
C ALA A 403 -4.23 -17.66 -16.18
N ILE A 404 -3.87 -18.26 -15.04
CA ILE A 404 -2.96 -17.59 -14.10
C ILE A 404 -1.56 -17.55 -14.75
N PRO A 405 -0.87 -16.39 -14.76
CA PRO A 405 0.55 -16.29 -15.07
C PRO A 405 1.39 -17.40 -14.42
N ALA A 406 2.54 -17.72 -15.03
CA ALA A 406 3.45 -18.69 -14.43
C ALA A 406 3.91 -18.21 -13.03
N ARG A 407 3.78 -19.09 -12.03
CA ARG A 407 4.36 -18.91 -10.70
C ARG A 407 5.89 -19.03 -10.78
N ALA A 408 6.59 -18.34 -9.89
CA ALA A 408 8.02 -18.51 -9.68
C ALA A 408 8.41 -19.98 -9.44
N GLU A 409 9.56 -20.40 -9.98
CA GLU A 409 10.06 -21.79 -9.85
C GLU A 409 10.41 -22.17 -8.40
N GLY A 410 10.74 -21.19 -7.56
CA GLY A 410 11.06 -21.38 -6.16
C GLY A 410 10.84 -20.12 -5.33
N ASP A 411 10.87 -20.29 -4.01
CA ASP A 411 10.87 -19.17 -3.06
C ASP A 411 12.31 -18.76 -2.78
N ILE A 412 12.67 -17.52 -3.16
CA ILE A 412 14.00 -16.96 -2.89
C ILE A 412 14.24 -16.68 -1.39
N GLY A 413 13.18 -16.72 -0.57
CA GLY A 413 13.23 -16.50 0.87
C GLY A 413 12.96 -15.04 1.26
N VAL A 414 12.66 -14.83 2.54
CA VAL A 414 12.30 -13.49 3.06
C VAL A 414 13.48 -12.53 2.93
N PHE A 415 14.64 -12.90 3.48
CA PHE A 415 15.78 -11.97 3.57
C PHE A 415 16.44 -11.66 2.23
N GLU A 416 16.44 -12.60 1.28
CA GLU A 416 16.96 -12.32 -0.06
C GLU A 416 16.05 -11.35 -0.83
N GLY A 417 14.72 -11.52 -0.75
CA GLY A 417 13.78 -10.55 -1.32
C GLY A 417 13.86 -9.18 -0.65
N VAL A 418 13.95 -9.14 0.69
CA VAL A 418 14.17 -7.88 1.44
C VAL A 418 15.48 -7.22 1.02
N ARG A 419 16.58 -7.97 0.86
CA ARG A 419 17.85 -7.43 0.38
C ARG A 419 17.70 -6.77 -0.99
N GLN A 420 17.05 -7.44 -1.96
CA GLN A 420 16.82 -6.89 -3.29
C GLN A 420 15.95 -5.63 -3.28
N ILE A 421 14.92 -5.57 -2.41
CA ILE A 421 14.10 -4.37 -2.21
C ILE A 421 14.94 -3.21 -1.65
N PHE A 422 15.77 -3.47 -0.65
CA PHE A 422 16.60 -2.43 -0.04
C PHE A 422 17.73 -1.95 -0.96
N ASP A 423 18.25 -2.82 -1.81
CA ASP A 423 19.24 -2.48 -2.84
C ASP A 423 18.63 -1.69 -4.01
N ALA A 424 17.30 -1.65 -4.15
CA ALA A 424 16.64 -0.93 -5.21
C ALA A 424 16.91 0.59 -5.08
N PRO A 425 17.40 1.27 -6.13
CA PRO A 425 17.84 2.67 -6.03
C PRO A 425 16.68 3.68 -6.07
N SER A 426 15.47 3.23 -6.42
CA SER A 426 14.29 4.08 -6.51
C SER A 426 13.00 3.33 -6.27
N SER A 427 11.94 4.06 -5.92
CA SER A 427 10.59 3.51 -5.70
C SER A 427 10.02 2.91 -6.98
N CYS A 428 10.42 3.44 -8.14
CA CYS A 428 10.11 2.89 -9.46
C CYS A 428 10.71 1.48 -9.65
N CYS A 429 11.93 1.26 -9.16
CA CYS A 429 12.56 -0.06 -9.21
C CYS A 429 11.82 -1.05 -8.31
N ILE A 430 11.42 -0.64 -7.10
CA ILE A 430 10.62 -1.47 -6.18
C ILE A 430 9.27 -1.81 -6.81
N SER A 431 8.59 -0.83 -7.38
CA SER A 431 7.34 -1.03 -8.12
C SER A 431 7.49 -2.08 -9.21
N ARG A 432 8.57 -2.01 -10.00
CA ARG A 432 8.86 -2.96 -11.08
C ARG A 432 9.32 -4.33 -10.58
N LEU A 433 10.01 -4.41 -9.44
CA LEU A 433 10.38 -5.67 -8.79
C LEU A 433 9.13 -6.43 -8.33
N LEU A 434 8.17 -5.72 -7.73
CA LEU A 434 6.97 -6.30 -7.13
C LEU A 434 5.80 -6.47 -8.10
N SER A 435 5.90 -5.93 -9.32
CA SER A 435 4.87 -6.01 -10.36
C SER A 435 5.41 -6.74 -11.59
N ASP A 436 4.73 -7.76 -12.09
CA ASP A 436 5.13 -8.45 -13.32
C ASP A 436 4.65 -7.76 -14.60
N GLY A 437 3.89 -6.67 -14.49
CA GLY A 437 3.37 -5.87 -15.60
C GLY A 437 2.18 -6.47 -16.34
N GLU A 438 1.86 -7.74 -16.12
CA GLU A 438 0.71 -8.43 -16.73
C GLU A 438 -0.41 -8.71 -15.70
N ALA A 439 -0.05 -8.98 -14.45
CA ALA A 439 -0.95 -9.23 -13.33
C ALA A 439 -0.87 -8.13 -12.25
N ARG A 440 -1.94 -8.00 -11.46
CA ARG A 440 -1.98 -7.08 -10.32
C ARG A 440 -1.60 -7.84 -9.05
N GLY A 441 -0.59 -7.35 -8.37
CA GLY A 441 -0.14 -7.91 -7.09
C GLY A 441 -1.17 -7.73 -5.97
N SER A 442 -1.13 -8.63 -5.00
CA SER A 442 -1.92 -8.60 -3.75
C SER A 442 -1.68 -7.32 -2.94
N ILE A 443 -0.45 -6.79 -2.99
CA ILE A 443 -0.04 -5.47 -2.50
C ILE A 443 0.70 -4.77 -3.62
N ASN A 444 0.18 -3.64 -4.06
CA ASN A 444 0.53 -2.99 -5.30
C ASN A 444 1.21 -1.64 -5.07
N PHE A 445 2.38 -1.48 -5.69
CA PHE A 445 3.24 -0.30 -5.65
C PHE A 445 3.25 0.46 -6.99
N ASN A 446 2.33 0.20 -7.91
CA ASN A 446 2.30 0.81 -9.25
C ASN A 446 2.16 2.34 -9.23
N ASN A 447 1.54 2.90 -8.19
CA ASN A 447 1.46 4.34 -7.94
C ASN A 447 2.83 5.01 -7.67
N TYR A 448 3.85 4.19 -7.43
CA TYR A 448 5.25 4.58 -7.27
C TYR A 448 6.12 4.19 -8.48
N SER A 449 5.50 3.74 -9.58
CA SER A 449 6.22 3.53 -10.85
C SER A 449 6.54 4.87 -11.52
N CYS A 450 7.54 4.88 -12.41
CA CYS A 450 7.86 6.07 -13.21
C CYS A 450 6.65 6.56 -14.02
N ARG A 451 5.79 5.65 -14.51
CA ARG A 451 4.57 6.04 -15.25
C ARG A 451 3.62 6.84 -14.36
N ALA A 452 3.39 6.38 -13.13
CA ALA A 452 2.47 7.03 -12.20
C ALA A 452 3.04 8.36 -11.68
N ILE A 453 4.31 8.37 -11.26
CA ILE A 453 4.99 9.57 -10.74
C ILE A 453 5.07 10.70 -11.79
N ASN A 454 5.10 10.36 -13.08
CA ASN A 454 5.14 11.33 -14.17
C ASN A 454 3.77 11.66 -14.77
N SER A 455 2.70 11.04 -14.27
CA SER A 455 1.35 11.31 -14.75
C SER A 455 0.82 12.59 -14.12
N ILE A 456 0.25 13.45 -14.96
CA ILE A 456 -0.52 14.62 -14.53
C ILE A 456 -2.02 14.32 -14.39
N ILE A 457 -2.45 13.12 -14.81
CA ILE A 457 -3.86 12.70 -14.86
C ILE A 457 -4.20 11.77 -13.69
N GLN A 458 -3.24 10.95 -13.24
CA GLN A 458 -3.43 10.01 -12.13
C GLN A 458 -2.40 10.31 -11.04
N GLN A 459 -2.87 10.95 -9.98
CA GLN A 459 -2.04 11.35 -8.84
C GLN A 459 -2.25 10.46 -7.60
N LYS A 460 -2.72 9.22 -7.77
CA LYS A 460 -2.75 8.25 -6.65
C LYS A 460 -1.33 8.13 -6.09
N ARG A 461 -1.18 8.38 -4.78
CA ARG A 461 0.09 8.37 -4.03
C ARG A 461 0.08 7.31 -2.93
N THR A 462 -0.65 6.23 -3.17
CA THR A 462 -0.98 5.22 -2.18
C THR A 462 -0.38 3.87 -2.53
N ILE A 463 -0.11 3.06 -1.50
CA ILE A 463 0.09 1.63 -1.64
C ILE A 463 -1.29 0.99 -1.59
N GLU A 464 -1.56 0.08 -2.50
CA GLU A 464 -2.89 -0.51 -2.68
C GLU A 464 -2.88 -1.99 -2.25
N PHE A 465 -3.72 -2.35 -1.30
CA PHE A 465 -3.93 -3.72 -0.85
C PHE A 465 -5.15 -4.29 -1.57
N ARG A 466 -4.95 -5.29 -2.44
CA ARG A 466 -6.00 -5.86 -3.31
C ARG A 466 -6.52 -7.22 -2.85
N MET A 467 -5.90 -7.84 -1.84
CA MET A 467 -6.25 -9.21 -1.45
C MET A 467 -7.58 -9.34 -0.68
N GLY A 468 -8.12 -8.22 -0.18
CA GLY A 468 -9.36 -8.18 0.60
C GLY A 468 -10.51 -8.91 -0.09
N GLU A 469 -11.09 -9.89 0.58
CA GLU A 469 -12.30 -10.56 0.12
C GLU A 469 -13.46 -9.56 0.07
N GLY A 470 -14.23 -9.57 -1.01
CA GLY A 470 -15.42 -8.74 -1.14
C GLY A 470 -16.35 -9.00 0.05
N CYS A 471 -16.84 -7.92 0.67
CA CYS A 471 -17.81 -7.98 1.77
C CYS A 471 -18.47 -6.60 1.93
N LEU A 472 -19.59 -6.54 2.66
CA LEU A 472 -20.34 -5.31 2.95
C LEU A 472 -20.59 -5.14 4.45
N ASP A 473 -19.87 -5.88 5.29
CA ASP A 473 -20.00 -5.86 6.74
C ASP A 473 -18.83 -5.10 7.40
N ASP A 474 -18.81 -5.08 8.75
CA ASP A 474 -17.79 -4.36 9.53
C ASP A 474 -16.35 -4.85 9.27
N TRP A 475 -16.17 -5.99 8.60
CA TRP A 475 -14.85 -6.45 8.17
C TRP A 475 -14.17 -5.47 7.22
N VAL A 476 -14.90 -4.69 6.41
CA VAL A 476 -14.30 -3.67 5.54
C VAL A 476 -13.47 -2.67 6.35
N GLY A 477 -14.06 -2.13 7.44
CA GLY A 477 -13.36 -1.21 8.32
C GLY A 477 -12.19 -1.88 9.06
N THR A 478 -12.37 -3.14 9.49
CA THR A 478 -11.31 -3.91 10.15
C THR A 478 -10.13 -4.18 9.22
N TRP A 479 -10.39 -4.56 7.97
CA TRP A 479 -9.37 -4.80 6.96
C TRP A 479 -8.63 -3.51 6.60
N ALA A 480 -9.34 -2.39 6.50
CA ALA A 480 -8.72 -1.08 6.33
C ALA A 480 -7.79 -0.73 7.50
N ALA A 481 -8.23 -0.96 8.74
CA ALA A 481 -7.41 -0.74 9.93
C ALA A 481 -6.16 -1.62 9.95
N ILE A 482 -6.26 -2.90 9.56
CA ILE A 482 -5.12 -3.81 9.39
C ILE A 482 -4.12 -3.26 8.37
N CYS A 483 -4.58 -2.86 7.18
CA CYS A 483 -3.71 -2.34 6.12
C CYS A 483 -2.99 -1.04 6.56
N VAL A 484 -3.70 -0.13 7.23
CA VAL A 484 -3.12 1.11 7.76
C VAL A 484 -2.11 0.79 8.86
N GLY A 485 -2.46 -0.09 9.80
CA GLY A 485 -1.58 -0.53 10.89
C GLY A 485 -0.31 -1.19 10.38
N PHE A 486 -0.43 -2.02 9.35
CA PHE A 486 0.68 -2.65 8.64
C PHE A 486 1.65 -1.62 8.08
N VAL A 487 1.15 -0.62 7.35
CA VAL A 487 1.98 0.47 6.81
C VAL A 487 2.61 1.30 7.93
N ARG A 488 1.83 1.64 8.97
CA ARG A 488 2.30 2.39 10.14
C ARG A 488 3.47 1.69 10.83
N PHE A 489 3.34 0.40 11.11
CA PHE A 489 4.42 -0.38 11.70
C PHE A 489 5.64 -0.39 10.78
N ALA A 490 5.47 -0.70 9.50
CA ALA A 490 6.59 -0.75 8.56
C ALA A 490 7.37 0.57 8.52
N MET A 491 6.67 1.71 8.56
CA MET A 491 7.30 3.03 8.53
C MET A 491 8.03 3.37 9.83
N TYR A 492 7.42 3.11 10.98
CA TYR A 492 7.83 3.72 12.24
C TYR A 492 8.39 2.75 13.28
N ALA A 493 8.28 1.44 13.09
CA ALA A 493 8.84 0.47 14.03
C ALA A 493 10.36 0.71 14.22
N PRO A 494 10.89 0.53 15.44
CA PRO A 494 12.32 0.37 15.65
C PRO A 494 12.93 -0.72 14.74
N LEU A 495 14.21 -0.58 14.40
CA LEU A 495 14.87 -1.49 13.46
C LEU A 495 14.89 -2.94 13.98
N ASP A 496 15.15 -3.12 15.27
CA ASP A 496 15.17 -4.42 15.94
C ASP A 496 13.79 -5.10 15.95
N GLU A 497 12.72 -4.35 16.23
CA GLU A 497 11.35 -4.86 16.15
C GLU A 497 10.98 -5.25 14.71
N TYR A 498 11.29 -4.39 13.74
CA TYR A 498 11.05 -4.65 12.33
C TYR A 498 11.79 -5.91 11.84
N LEU A 499 13.08 -6.07 12.18
CA LEU A 499 13.87 -7.24 11.83
C LEU A 499 13.37 -8.51 12.55
N ASN A 500 12.90 -8.39 13.79
CA ASN A 500 12.29 -9.51 14.52
C ASN A 500 11.02 -10.00 13.81
N VAL A 501 10.13 -9.11 13.36
CA VAL A 501 8.94 -9.48 12.59
C VAL A 501 9.33 -10.16 11.27
N LEU A 502 10.30 -9.62 10.53
CA LEU A 502 10.80 -10.28 9.30
C LEU A 502 11.35 -11.68 9.57
N THR A 503 12.08 -11.85 10.68
CA THR A 503 12.62 -13.15 11.10
C THR A 503 11.49 -14.14 11.41
N ARG A 504 10.42 -13.70 12.07
CA ARG A 504 9.25 -14.54 12.39
C ARG A 504 8.46 -14.91 11.14
N CYS A 505 8.29 -13.99 10.19
CA CYS A 505 7.72 -14.29 8.87
C CYS A 505 8.57 -15.32 8.11
N ASP A 506 9.91 -15.25 8.19
CA ASP A 506 10.82 -16.23 7.60
C ASP A 506 10.69 -17.61 8.26
N LEU A 507 10.55 -17.65 9.59
CA LEU A 507 10.26 -18.90 10.31
C LEU A 507 8.91 -19.50 9.92
N ALA A 508 7.84 -18.69 9.83
CA ALA A 508 6.52 -19.14 9.39
C ALA A 508 6.54 -19.80 8.00
N ALA A 509 7.34 -19.26 7.08
CA ALA A 509 7.50 -19.83 5.75
C ALA A 509 8.09 -21.26 5.80
N LYS A 510 8.92 -21.56 6.81
CA LYS A 510 9.70 -22.80 6.95
C LYS A 510 9.07 -23.83 7.88
N GLN A 511 8.36 -23.39 8.92
CA GLN A 511 7.85 -24.24 9.98
C GLN A 511 6.42 -23.84 10.36
N ASP A 512 5.48 -24.76 10.16
CA ASP A 512 4.11 -24.53 10.62
C ASP A 512 4.02 -24.47 12.14
N GLY A 513 3.15 -23.59 12.65
CA GLY A 513 3.01 -23.37 14.07
C GLY A 513 4.17 -22.64 14.75
N SER A 514 5.14 -22.08 14.00
CA SER A 514 6.11 -21.16 14.62
C SER A 514 5.53 -19.75 14.78
N TYR A 515 4.82 -19.27 13.76
CA TYR A 515 4.27 -17.92 13.66
C TYR A 515 3.15 -17.90 12.62
N ASP A 516 2.03 -17.21 12.90
CA ASP A 516 0.90 -17.08 11.98
C ASP A 516 0.43 -15.62 11.82
N VAL A 517 -0.65 -15.39 11.07
CA VAL A 517 -1.15 -14.03 10.82
C VAL A 517 -1.68 -13.34 12.09
N LEU A 518 -2.17 -14.08 13.09
CA LEU A 518 -2.64 -13.47 14.33
C LEU A 518 -1.46 -13.03 15.19
N ASP A 519 -0.40 -13.85 15.25
CA ASP A 519 0.87 -13.43 15.87
C ASP A 519 1.44 -12.18 15.15
N LEU A 520 1.31 -12.11 13.82
CA LEU A 520 1.68 -10.92 13.06
C LEU A 520 0.87 -9.70 13.48
N LEU A 521 -0.45 -9.79 13.55
CA LEU A 521 -1.27 -8.65 13.96
C LEU A 521 -0.94 -8.20 15.39
N ASP A 522 -0.69 -9.13 16.32
CA ASP A 522 -0.24 -8.82 17.68
C ASP A 522 1.12 -8.08 17.69
N ASP A 523 2.11 -8.56 16.91
CA ASP A 523 3.43 -7.93 16.80
C ASP A 523 3.38 -6.54 16.12
N LEU A 524 2.39 -6.29 15.27
CA LEU A 524 2.11 -4.98 14.67
C LEU A 524 1.30 -4.05 15.60
N CYS A 525 1.01 -4.49 16.84
CA CYS A 525 0.17 -3.80 17.82
C CYS A 525 -1.29 -3.59 17.38
N LEU A 526 -1.83 -4.51 16.58
CA LEU A 526 -3.21 -4.52 16.07
C LEU A 526 -4.08 -5.50 16.85
N PHE A 527 -4.14 -5.33 18.17
CA PHE A 527 -4.75 -6.31 19.07
C PHE A 527 -6.27 -6.45 18.87
N GLU A 528 -6.98 -5.33 18.65
CA GLU A 528 -8.42 -5.36 18.40
C GLU A 528 -8.73 -6.04 17.06
N GLU A 529 -7.99 -5.69 16.02
CA GLU A 529 -8.10 -6.32 14.71
C GLU A 529 -7.72 -7.80 14.75
N ALA A 530 -6.73 -8.19 15.56
CA ALA A 530 -6.34 -9.59 15.76
C ALA A 530 -7.48 -10.41 16.39
N GLU A 531 -8.23 -9.85 17.34
CA GLU A 531 -9.39 -10.54 17.93
C GLU A 531 -10.54 -10.71 16.93
N ILE A 532 -10.79 -9.69 16.10
CA ILE A 532 -11.82 -9.76 15.04
C ILE A 532 -11.41 -10.77 13.97
N ALA A 533 -10.14 -10.72 13.54
CA ALA A 533 -9.54 -11.65 12.59
C ALA A 533 -9.61 -13.10 13.09
N GLU A 534 -9.30 -13.34 14.37
CA GLU A 534 -9.41 -14.67 14.97
C GLU A 534 -10.83 -15.21 14.90
N LYS A 535 -11.84 -14.40 15.27
CA LYS A 535 -13.25 -14.79 15.18
C LYS A 535 -13.64 -15.13 13.74
N ARG A 536 -13.23 -14.29 12.78
CA ARG A 536 -13.49 -14.50 11.35
C ARG A 536 -12.88 -15.81 10.85
N VAL A 537 -11.60 -16.05 11.10
CA VAL A 537 -10.91 -17.28 10.69
C VAL A 537 -11.57 -18.52 11.30
N VAL A 538 -11.89 -18.49 12.60
CA VAL A 538 -12.56 -19.61 13.27
C VAL A 538 -13.94 -19.88 12.67
N GLN A 539 -14.73 -18.82 12.44
CA GLN A 539 -16.04 -18.90 11.83
C GLN A 539 -15.99 -19.55 10.44
N HIS A 540 -14.99 -19.20 9.63
CA HIS A 540 -14.83 -19.70 8.25
C HIS A 540 -13.89 -20.90 8.11
N SER A 541 -13.34 -21.42 9.21
CA SER A 541 -12.28 -22.44 9.19
C SER A 541 -12.59 -23.68 8.35
N LYS A 542 -13.85 -24.14 8.36
CA LYS A 542 -14.29 -25.28 7.54
C LYS A 542 -14.36 -24.94 6.06
N ASP A 543 -14.89 -23.78 5.71
CA ASP A 543 -15.09 -23.36 4.32
C ASP A 543 -13.75 -22.98 3.65
N TRP A 544 -12.81 -22.47 4.45
CA TRP A 544 -11.47 -22.08 4.03
C TRP A 544 -10.43 -23.20 4.17
N ASP A 545 -10.83 -24.38 4.67
CA ASP A 545 -9.91 -25.50 4.97
C ASP A 545 -8.70 -25.08 5.81
N VAL A 546 -8.94 -24.27 6.85
CA VAL A 546 -7.90 -23.77 7.75
C VAL A 546 -7.33 -24.93 8.57
N LYS A 547 -6.03 -25.15 8.45
CA LYS A 547 -5.30 -26.16 9.21
C LYS A 547 -4.72 -25.54 10.46
N PHE A 548 -5.25 -25.93 11.62
CA PHE A 548 -4.70 -25.56 12.92
C PHE A 548 -3.62 -26.54 13.37
N VAL A 549 -2.57 -26.03 14.01
CA VAL A 549 -1.38 -26.74 14.46
C VAL A 549 -1.14 -26.39 15.92
N GLY A 550 -0.92 -27.41 16.74
CA GLY A 550 -0.75 -27.31 18.19
C GLY A 550 -0.21 -28.59 18.78
#